data_AF-A0A1V5LWD9-F1
#
_entry.id   AF-A0A1V5LWD9-F1
#
_cell.length_a   1.000
_cell.length_b   1.000
_cell.length_c   1.000
_cell.angle_alpha   90.00
_cell.angle_beta   90.00
_cell.angle_gamma   90.00
#
_symmetry.space_group_name_H-M   'P 1'
#
loop_
_entity.id
_entity.type
_entity.pdbx_description
1 polymer ?
#
loop_
_entity_poly.entity_id
_entity_poly.type
_entity_poly.pdbx_seq_one_letter_code
_entity_poly.pdbx_strand_id
1 'polypeptide(L)'
;MGAPQGDSIKAEDRPSKGLQREAAKTGEREAPKTKEATKAREGAEQTPEAKPGVIDRSRFDAELKDPRVMAAFAGRLRSEVGSQGPEAHLAFAEKVMNRAMARNQTLMQALSGSYYPTHHPGRSDNPKFIAAITKAWKEGTDTTLGATGNASGKVGFGKAGGHYDKQGHWVSPNQTVRINGERFGYEQVDINRGWLKKYEQLKQPRV
;
A
#
# COMPACT_ATOMS: atom_id res chain seq x y z
N MET A 1 -15.11 49.15 -61.69
CA MET A 1 -13.94 48.88 -62.56
C MET A 1 -12.74 48.55 -61.67
N GLY A 2 -12.06 47.44 -61.93
CA GLY A 2 -10.64 47.20 -61.56
C GLY A 2 -10.32 46.58 -60.20
N ALA A 3 -10.19 45.24 -60.14
CA ALA A 3 -9.11 44.58 -59.38
C ALA A 3 -7.86 44.47 -60.30
N PRO A 4 -6.62 44.25 -59.80
CA PRO A 4 -6.12 42.88 -59.53
C PRO A 4 -5.08 42.77 -58.35
N GLN A 5 -5.02 41.68 -57.57
CA GLN A 5 -4.20 40.43 -57.64
C GLN A 5 -2.70 40.51 -57.25
N GLY A 6 -2.28 39.44 -56.53
CA GLY A 6 -0.90 38.97 -56.33
C GLY A 6 -0.58 38.77 -54.84
N ASP A 7 -0.22 37.60 -54.30
CA ASP A 7 0.12 36.33 -54.91
C ASP A 7 -0.05 35.16 -53.91
N SER A 8 -0.23 33.97 -54.48
CA SER A 8 -0.52 32.70 -53.80
C SER A 8 0.75 31.94 -53.46
N ILE A 9 0.79 31.19 -52.34
CA ILE A 9 1.36 29.84 -52.34
C ILE A 9 0.56 28.94 -51.37
N LYS A 10 -0.03 27.89 -51.94
CA LYS A 10 -0.58 26.71 -51.27
C LYS A 10 0.07 25.51 -51.97
N ALA A 11 0.71 24.62 -51.24
CA ALA A 11 1.21 23.31 -51.69
C ALA A 11 1.74 22.55 -50.46
N GLU A 12 1.75 21.23 -50.32
CA GLU A 12 1.02 20.10 -50.88
C GLU A 12 1.48 18.90 -50.00
N ASP A 13 0.52 18.05 -49.66
CA ASP A 13 0.58 16.58 -49.67
C ASP A 13 1.95 15.90 -50.01
N ARG A 14 2.43 14.97 -49.15
CA ARG A 14 2.69 13.53 -49.46
C ARG A 14 3.66 12.77 -48.52
N PRO A 15 3.63 11.41 -48.53
CA PRO A 15 3.86 10.53 -47.38
C PRO A 15 5.19 9.75 -47.43
N SER A 16 5.52 9.04 -46.34
CA SER A 16 6.52 7.96 -46.28
C SER A 16 6.41 7.26 -44.93
N LYS A 17 6.59 5.95 -44.73
CA LYS A 17 6.73 4.74 -45.55
C LYS A 17 6.69 3.61 -44.53
N GLY A 18 6.05 2.49 -44.87
CA GLY A 18 6.06 1.29 -44.03
C GLY A 18 7.45 0.68 -43.87
N LEU A 19 7.62 -0.09 -42.80
CA LEU A 19 8.64 -1.14 -42.68
C LEU A 19 8.08 -2.26 -41.79
N GLN A 20 7.56 -3.28 -42.46
CA GLN A 20 7.53 -4.65 -41.97
C GLN A 20 8.89 -5.30 -42.28
N ARG A 21 9.36 -6.18 -41.38
CA ARG A 21 10.09 -7.46 -41.61
C ARG A 21 10.67 -7.92 -40.26
N GLU A 22 10.18 -9.00 -39.67
CA GLU A 22 10.45 -10.43 -39.93
C GLU A 22 11.56 -11.03 -39.04
N ALA A 23 11.12 -11.97 -38.18
CA ALA A 23 11.65 -13.29 -37.85
C ALA A 23 13.15 -13.53 -37.53
N ALA A 24 13.40 -14.07 -36.32
CA ALA A 24 14.28 -15.23 -36.03
C ALA A 24 14.08 -15.63 -34.55
N LYS A 25 13.43 -16.74 -34.20
CA LYS A 25 13.93 -18.13 -34.15
C LYS A 25 15.16 -18.30 -33.23
N THR A 26 14.94 -18.80 -32.02
CA THR A 26 15.80 -19.80 -31.35
C THR A 26 15.07 -20.32 -30.11
N GLY A 27 14.55 -21.53 -30.23
CA GLY A 27 14.23 -22.37 -29.08
C GLY A 27 15.49 -23.03 -28.53
N GLU A 28 15.28 -23.72 -27.41
CA GLU A 28 16.22 -24.64 -26.74
C GLU A 28 17.34 -23.97 -25.93
N ARG A 29 17.08 -23.80 -24.63
CA ARG A 29 18.11 -24.05 -23.62
C ARG A 29 17.56 -24.97 -22.53
N GLU A 30 18.25 -26.09 -22.43
CA GLU A 30 18.06 -27.22 -21.54
C GLU A 30 18.11 -26.81 -20.07
N ALA A 31 17.30 -27.48 -19.27
CA ALA A 31 17.44 -27.50 -17.83
C ALA A 31 18.61 -28.41 -17.42
N PRO A 32 19.38 -28.04 -16.39
CA PRO A 32 20.03 -29.04 -15.55
C PRO A 32 19.40 -29.03 -14.16
N LYS A 33 18.66 -30.10 -13.85
CA LYS A 33 18.53 -30.59 -12.47
C LYS A 33 19.84 -31.29 -12.12
N THR A 34 20.49 -30.94 -11.00
CA THR A 34 20.67 -31.85 -9.85
C THR A 34 21.61 -31.32 -8.75
N LYS A 35 21.13 -31.48 -7.51
CA LYS A 35 21.81 -31.96 -6.28
C LYS A 35 22.72 -31.03 -5.46
N GLU A 36 22.15 -30.65 -4.32
CA GLU A 36 22.69 -30.71 -2.95
C GLU A 36 24.11 -30.18 -2.67
N ALA A 37 24.16 -29.09 -1.89
CA ALA A 37 25.15 -28.95 -0.83
C ALA A 37 24.55 -28.12 0.32
N THR A 38 24.11 -28.84 1.35
CA THR A 38 23.85 -28.35 2.69
C THR A 38 25.13 -27.70 3.24
N LYS A 39 25.11 -26.38 3.43
CA LYS A 39 26.03 -25.72 4.35
C LYS A 39 25.33 -24.54 5.01
N ALA A 40 25.04 -24.71 6.29
CA ALA A 40 24.61 -23.66 7.19
C ALA A 40 25.63 -22.51 7.19
N ARG A 41 25.16 -21.26 7.16
CA ARG A 41 25.32 -20.28 8.25
C ARG A 41 24.94 -18.86 7.84
N GLU A 42 24.18 -18.24 8.74
CA GLU A 42 24.36 -16.89 9.29
C GLU A 42 24.36 -15.72 8.30
N GLY A 43 23.21 -15.04 8.27
CA GLY A 43 23.00 -13.76 7.62
C GLY A 43 21.57 -13.29 7.83
N ALA A 44 21.13 -13.30 9.09
CA ALA A 44 19.81 -12.82 9.47
C ALA A 44 19.81 -11.28 9.41
N GLU A 45 19.16 -10.71 8.39
CA GLU A 45 18.54 -9.40 8.53
C GLU A 45 17.12 -9.71 9.02
N GLN A 46 16.96 -9.69 10.35
CA GLN A 46 15.71 -10.01 11.03
C GLN A 46 14.69 -8.92 10.67
N THR A 47 13.85 -9.18 9.67
CA THR A 47 12.48 -8.67 9.69
C THR A 47 11.91 -9.15 11.02
N PRO A 48 11.41 -8.28 11.92
CA PRO A 48 10.82 -8.75 13.16
C PRO A 48 9.68 -9.70 12.81
N GLU A 49 9.89 -10.99 13.04
CA GLU A 49 8.89 -12.04 12.89
C GLU A 49 7.89 -11.85 14.04
N ALA A 50 7.06 -10.83 13.90
CA ALA A 50 6.07 -10.46 14.89
C ALA A 50 5.01 -11.56 14.90
N LYS A 51 5.01 -12.37 15.96
CA LYS A 51 4.01 -13.41 16.18
C LYS A 51 2.59 -12.81 16.03
N PRO A 52 1.64 -13.48 15.33
CA PRO A 52 0.29 -12.98 15.17
C PRO A 52 -0.39 -12.88 16.54
N GLY A 53 -0.64 -11.64 16.99
CA GLY A 53 -1.43 -11.33 18.17
C GLY A 53 -2.71 -10.61 17.77
N VAL A 54 -3.68 -10.53 18.68
CA VAL A 54 -4.86 -9.69 18.49
C VAL A 54 -4.52 -8.30 18.99
N ILE A 55 -4.76 -7.26 18.18
CA ILE A 55 -4.61 -5.86 18.59
C ILE A 55 -5.92 -5.40 19.19
N ASP A 56 -5.87 -4.94 20.44
CA ASP A 56 -7.02 -4.27 21.05
C ASP A 56 -7.30 -2.91 20.35
N ARG A 57 -8.46 -2.81 19.72
CA ARG A 57 -8.95 -1.61 19.02
C ARG A 57 -10.25 -1.05 19.62
N SER A 58 -10.58 -1.44 20.85
CA SER A 58 -11.80 -1.06 21.56
C SER A 58 -11.98 0.46 21.72
N ARG A 59 -10.90 1.25 21.70
CA ARG A 59 -10.99 2.72 21.75
C ARG A 59 -11.80 3.34 20.60
N PHE A 60 -11.94 2.65 19.48
CA PHE A 60 -12.70 3.12 18.32
C PHE A 60 -14.18 2.74 18.39
N ASP A 61 -14.64 2.10 19.46
CA ASP A 61 -16.00 1.57 19.57
C ASP A 61 -17.09 2.63 19.39
N ALA A 62 -16.91 3.80 19.99
CA ALA A 62 -17.86 4.91 19.85
C ALA A 62 -17.83 5.51 18.45
N GLU A 63 -16.64 5.66 17.86
CA GLU A 63 -16.47 6.25 16.54
C GLU A 63 -17.05 5.35 15.43
N LEU A 64 -16.78 4.05 15.46
CA LEU A 64 -17.23 3.11 14.43
C LEU A 64 -18.73 2.76 14.51
N LYS A 65 -19.40 3.10 15.62
CA LYS A 65 -20.87 3.09 15.72
C LYS A 65 -21.53 4.28 15.02
N ASP A 66 -20.81 5.38 14.79
CA ASP A 66 -21.33 6.51 13.99
C ASP A 66 -21.30 6.12 12.50
N PRO A 67 -22.46 6.02 11.82
CA PRO A 67 -22.52 5.63 10.42
C PRO A 67 -21.77 6.60 9.50
N ARG A 68 -21.57 7.86 9.91
CA ARG A 68 -20.81 8.85 9.13
C ARG A 68 -19.32 8.54 9.14
N VAL A 69 -18.79 8.09 10.27
CA VAL A 69 -17.37 7.69 10.40
C VAL A 69 -17.15 6.38 9.64
N MET A 70 -18.03 5.39 9.82
CA MET A 70 -17.96 4.13 9.07
C MET A 70 -18.00 4.37 7.56
N ALA A 71 -18.94 5.19 7.09
CA ALA A 71 -19.07 5.50 5.67
C ALA A 71 -17.86 6.27 5.12
N ALA A 72 -17.32 7.20 5.91
CA ALA A 72 -16.09 7.93 5.57
C ALA A 72 -14.88 7.00 5.45
N PHE A 73 -14.72 6.07 6.38
CA PHE A 73 -13.65 5.09 6.37
C PHE A 73 -13.78 4.16 5.16
N ALA A 74 -14.96 3.60 4.92
CA ALA A 74 -15.23 2.78 3.74
C ALA A 74 -15.02 3.56 2.43
N GLY A 75 -15.39 4.84 2.40
CA GLY A 75 -15.13 5.75 1.28
C GLY A 75 -13.64 5.91 0.98
N ARG A 76 -12.81 6.09 2.01
CA ARG A 76 -11.37 6.21 1.82
C ARG A 76 -10.74 4.89 1.38
N LEU A 77 -11.14 3.79 2.00
CA LEU A 77 -10.66 2.45 1.65
C LEU A 77 -10.97 2.15 0.17
N ARG A 78 -12.18 2.49 -0.31
CA ARG A 78 -12.54 2.40 -1.74
C ARG A 78 -11.57 3.17 -2.63
N SER A 79 -11.24 4.40 -2.26
CA SER A 79 -10.37 5.27 -3.07
C SER A 79 -8.92 4.78 -3.14
N GLU A 80 -8.45 4.11 -2.10
CA GLU A 80 -7.04 3.72 -1.94
C GLU A 80 -6.77 2.33 -2.47
N VAL A 81 -7.63 1.37 -2.12
CA VAL A 81 -7.40 -0.05 -2.36
C VAL A 81 -8.64 -0.78 -2.90
N GLY A 82 -9.66 -0.04 -3.37
CA GLY A 82 -10.96 -0.62 -3.75
C GLY A 82 -10.89 -1.76 -4.77
N SER A 83 -9.93 -1.73 -5.69
CA SER A 83 -9.71 -2.78 -6.71
C SER A 83 -8.71 -3.87 -6.32
N GLN A 84 -8.05 -3.76 -5.16
CA GLN A 84 -6.88 -4.59 -4.80
C GLN A 84 -7.21 -5.86 -4.00
N GLY A 85 -8.49 -6.15 -3.77
CA GLY A 85 -8.97 -7.36 -3.12
C GLY A 85 -9.08 -7.31 -1.58
N PRO A 86 -9.66 -8.35 -0.96
CA PRO A 86 -10.01 -8.36 0.47
C PRO A 86 -8.82 -8.17 1.42
N GLU A 87 -7.66 -8.74 1.11
CA GLU A 87 -6.46 -8.65 1.95
C GLU A 87 -5.95 -7.21 2.01
N ALA A 88 -5.97 -6.51 0.87
CA ALA A 88 -5.59 -5.10 0.80
C ALA A 88 -6.59 -4.21 1.56
N HIS A 89 -7.89 -4.53 1.51
CA HIS A 89 -8.92 -3.82 2.27
C HIS A 89 -8.69 -3.96 3.77
N LEU A 90 -8.43 -5.18 4.24
CA LEU A 90 -8.16 -5.46 5.65
C LEU A 90 -6.87 -4.75 6.12
N ALA A 91 -5.78 -4.90 5.37
CA ALA A 91 -4.51 -4.26 5.67
C ALA A 91 -4.62 -2.73 5.73
N PHE A 92 -5.39 -2.14 4.81
CA PHE A 92 -5.66 -0.71 4.83
C PHE A 92 -6.46 -0.28 6.07
N ALA A 93 -7.46 -1.05 6.48
CA ALA A 93 -8.23 -0.76 7.69
C ALA A 93 -7.34 -0.82 8.94
N GLU A 94 -6.56 -1.88 9.08
CA GLU A 94 -5.61 -2.06 10.18
C GLU A 94 -4.65 -0.88 10.30
N LYS A 95 -3.99 -0.51 9.19
CA LYS A 95 -2.95 0.52 9.25
C LYS A 95 -3.50 1.93 9.52
N VAL A 96 -4.74 2.22 9.11
CA VAL A 96 -5.42 3.49 9.49
C VAL A 96 -5.70 3.51 11.00
N MET A 97 -6.21 2.42 11.56
CA MET A 97 -6.45 2.33 13.01
C MET A 97 -5.15 2.41 13.79
N ASN A 98 -4.10 1.70 13.36
CA ASN A 98 -2.77 1.74 13.97
C ASN A 98 -2.19 3.17 13.95
N ARG A 99 -2.29 3.88 12.82
CA ARG A 99 -1.90 5.29 12.71
C ARG A 99 -2.68 6.18 13.68
N ALA A 100 -4.00 6.02 13.75
CA ALA A 100 -4.84 6.78 14.66
C ALA A 100 -4.40 6.55 16.12
N MET A 101 -4.07 5.31 16.49
CA MET A 101 -3.52 4.99 17.80
C MET A 101 -2.13 5.58 18.04
N ALA A 102 -1.23 5.49 17.07
CA ALA A 102 0.14 6.02 17.16
C ALA A 102 0.16 7.54 17.35
N ARG A 103 -0.78 8.24 16.72
CA ARG A 103 -0.85 9.72 16.73
C ARG A 103 -1.86 10.28 17.72
N ASN A 104 -2.53 9.41 18.47
CA ASN A 104 -3.65 9.74 19.36
C ASN A 104 -4.74 10.58 18.65
N GLN A 105 -5.13 10.14 17.46
CA GLN A 105 -6.13 10.77 16.62
C GLN A 105 -7.46 10.01 16.67
N THR A 106 -8.53 10.69 16.29
CA THR A 106 -9.77 10.04 15.85
C THR A 106 -9.56 9.38 14.49
N LEU A 107 -10.42 8.43 14.11
CA LEU A 107 -10.39 7.82 12.78
C LEU A 107 -10.58 8.86 11.69
N MET A 108 -11.49 9.82 11.89
CA MET A 108 -11.71 10.91 10.93
C MET A 108 -10.45 11.75 10.71
N GLN A 109 -9.70 12.07 11.75
CA GLN A 109 -8.42 12.77 11.64
C GLN A 109 -7.37 11.92 10.90
N ALA A 110 -7.30 10.61 11.18
CA ALA A 110 -6.38 9.71 10.50
C ALA A 110 -6.69 9.51 9.01
N LEU A 111 -7.96 9.70 8.61
CA LEU A 111 -8.45 9.63 7.22
C LEU A 111 -8.28 10.93 6.42
N SER A 112 -8.09 12.08 7.09
CA SER A 112 -8.07 13.43 6.48
C SER A 112 -6.77 14.21 6.70
N GLY A 113 -5.80 13.65 7.45
CA GLY A 113 -4.52 14.31 7.75
C GLY A 113 -3.64 14.54 6.52
N SER A 114 -2.44 15.11 6.71
CA SER A 114 -1.50 15.42 5.61
C SER A 114 -1.16 14.24 4.69
N TYR A 115 -1.23 13.01 5.23
CA TYR A 115 -1.04 11.77 4.47
C TYR A 115 -2.17 11.50 3.47
N TYR A 116 -3.35 12.05 3.72
CA TYR A 116 -4.56 11.95 2.93
C TYR A 116 -5.19 13.34 2.86
N PRO A 117 -4.63 14.27 2.06
CA PRO A 117 -5.04 15.68 2.07
C PRO A 117 -6.42 15.85 1.44
N THR A 118 -7.46 15.47 2.18
CA THR A 118 -8.85 15.70 1.86
C THR A 118 -9.62 16.01 3.13
N HIS A 119 -10.34 17.12 3.11
CA HIS A 119 -11.29 17.46 4.16
C HIS A 119 -12.51 16.53 4.17
N HIS A 120 -12.73 15.77 3.09
CA HIS A 120 -13.85 14.86 2.92
C HIS A 120 -13.35 13.52 2.36
N PRO A 121 -13.14 12.49 3.19
CA PRO A 121 -12.60 11.18 2.78
C PRO A 121 -13.48 10.36 1.82
N GLY A 122 -14.43 10.97 1.10
CA GLY A 122 -15.48 10.26 0.37
C GLY A 122 -16.43 9.55 1.33
N ARG A 123 -17.48 8.92 0.79
CA ARG A 123 -18.38 8.04 1.55
C ARG A 123 -18.69 6.79 0.76
N SER A 124 -18.79 5.66 1.44
CA SER A 124 -19.27 4.40 0.85
C SER A 124 -19.98 3.57 1.91
N ASP A 125 -21.03 2.88 1.49
CA ASP A 125 -21.81 1.91 2.26
C ASP A 125 -21.57 0.48 1.77
N ASN A 126 -20.55 0.27 0.92
CA ASN A 126 -20.30 -1.03 0.32
C ASN A 126 -19.95 -2.06 1.42
N PRO A 127 -20.70 -3.17 1.51
CA PRO A 127 -20.56 -4.13 2.61
C PRO A 127 -19.18 -4.77 2.67
N LYS A 128 -18.45 -4.87 1.55
CA LYS A 128 -17.09 -5.44 1.53
C LYS A 128 -16.11 -4.60 2.34
N PHE A 129 -16.20 -3.27 2.23
CA PHE A 129 -15.31 -2.36 2.96
C PHE A 129 -15.70 -2.28 4.43
N ILE A 130 -17.00 -2.25 4.73
CA ILE A 130 -17.52 -2.30 6.10
C ILE A 130 -17.09 -3.59 6.79
N ALA A 131 -17.15 -4.74 6.09
CA ALA A 131 -16.70 -6.02 6.62
C ALA A 131 -15.20 -6.02 6.94
N ALA A 132 -14.35 -5.46 6.07
CA ALA A 132 -12.91 -5.34 6.34
C ALA A 132 -12.62 -4.45 7.56
N ILE A 133 -13.31 -3.31 7.69
CA ILE A 133 -13.18 -2.41 8.84
C ILE A 133 -13.65 -3.10 10.12
N THR A 134 -14.81 -3.76 10.07
CA THR A 134 -15.39 -4.48 11.21
C THR A 134 -14.49 -5.62 11.64
N LYS A 135 -13.90 -6.36 10.70
CA LYS A 135 -12.94 -7.43 10.98
C LYS A 135 -11.69 -6.90 11.67
N ALA A 136 -11.05 -5.86 11.12
CA ALA A 136 -9.90 -5.22 11.76
C ALA A 136 -10.23 -4.73 13.18
N TRP A 137 -11.42 -4.18 13.39
CA TRP A 137 -11.86 -3.64 14.66
C TRP A 137 -12.22 -4.72 15.70
N LYS A 138 -13.12 -5.64 15.35
CA LYS A 138 -13.71 -6.61 16.29
C LYS A 138 -12.86 -7.85 16.49
N GLU A 139 -12.19 -8.32 15.45
CA GLU A 139 -11.29 -9.48 15.56
C GLU A 139 -9.85 -9.06 15.87
N GLY A 140 -9.55 -7.75 15.84
CA GLY A 140 -8.23 -7.20 16.16
C GLY A 140 -7.12 -7.74 15.27
N THR A 141 -7.40 -7.98 13.99
CA THR A 141 -6.42 -8.58 13.05
C THR A 141 -5.15 -7.72 12.93
N ASP A 142 -4.04 -8.38 12.61
CA ASP A 142 -2.72 -7.73 12.50
C ASP A 142 -1.92 -8.27 11.29
N THR A 143 -2.55 -8.31 10.12
CA THR A 143 -1.88 -8.72 8.88
C THR A 143 -0.73 -7.80 8.48
N THR A 144 -0.79 -6.53 8.90
CA THR A 144 0.21 -5.51 8.62
C THR A 144 1.37 -5.45 9.61
N LEU A 145 1.34 -6.28 10.66
CA LEU A 145 2.33 -6.32 11.74
C LEU A 145 2.54 -4.94 12.38
N GLY A 146 1.43 -4.24 12.68
CA GLY A 146 1.45 -2.94 13.34
C GLY A 146 1.82 -1.76 12.43
N ALA A 147 1.84 -1.92 11.10
CA ALA A 147 2.16 -0.82 10.19
C ALA A 147 1.24 0.39 10.40
N THR A 148 1.79 1.59 10.20
CA THR A 148 1.04 2.87 10.25
C THR A 148 1.05 3.60 8.90
N GLY A 149 1.84 3.11 7.94
CA GLY A 149 2.02 3.65 6.60
C GLY A 149 1.84 2.57 5.52
N ASN A 150 1.60 3.02 4.29
CA ASN A 150 1.63 2.20 3.08
C ASN A 150 2.34 2.97 1.96
N ALA A 151 3.17 2.31 1.17
CA ALA A 151 3.93 2.97 0.12
C ALA A 151 4.01 2.12 -1.13
N SER A 152 3.92 2.79 -2.27
CA SER A 152 4.11 2.20 -3.60
C SER A 152 5.47 2.60 -4.19
N GLY A 153 5.97 1.81 -5.13
CA GLY A 153 7.25 2.09 -5.81
C GLY A 153 8.44 2.17 -4.82
N LYS A 154 9.29 3.18 -4.99
CA LYS A 154 10.51 3.40 -4.18
C LYS A 154 10.32 4.29 -2.94
N VAL A 155 9.09 4.75 -2.67
CA VAL A 155 8.80 5.64 -1.53
C VAL A 155 9.04 4.92 -0.20
N GLY A 156 9.82 5.49 0.71
CA GLY A 156 10.08 4.90 2.03
C GLY A 156 9.13 5.39 3.12
N PHE A 157 9.26 4.84 4.33
CA PHE A 157 8.44 5.20 5.50
C PHE A 157 9.13 6.27 6.37
N GLY A 158 9.59 7.36 5.76
CA GLY A 158 10.24 8.48 6.46
C GLY A 158 11.67 8.24 6.93
N LYS A 159 12.27 7.09 6.59
CA LYS A 159 13.70 6.79 6.80
C LYS A 159 14.36 6.53 5.45
N ALA A 160 15.40 7.30 5.15
CA ALA A 160 16.15 7.14 3.91
C ALA A 160 16.87 5.79 3.86
N GLY A 161 17.03 5.28 2.65
CA GLY A 161 17.59 3.96 2.38
C GLY A 161 16.57 3.03 1.76
N GLY A 162 17.08 1.93 1.21
CA GLY A 162 16.30 0.89 0.57
C GLY A 162 17.17 0.14 -0.43
N HIS A 163 16.82 -1.09 -0.70
CA HIS A 163 17.55 -1.95 -1.60
C HIS A 163 16.59 -2.90 -2.32
N TYR A 164 17.07 -3.53 -3.38
CA TYR A 164 16.36 -4.63 -4.00
C TYR A 164 16.71 -5.93 -3.28
N ASP A 165 15.70 -6.68 -2.85
CA ASP A 165 15.89 -8.03 -2.30
C ASP A 165 16.35 -9.01 -3.39
N LYS A 166 16.63 -10.25 -3.00
CA LYS A 166 17.08 -11.32 -3.92
C LYS A 166 16.02 -11.67 -4.97
N GLN A 167 14.77 -11.29 -4.75
CA GLN A 167 13.63 -11.49 -5.63
C GLN A 167 13.38 -10.27 -6.54
N GLY A 168 14.22 -9.24 -6.46
CA GLY A 168 14.10 -8.03 -7.28
C GLY A 168 13.01 -7.07 -6.81
N HIS A 169 12.52 -7.20 -5.58
CA HIS A 169 11.57 -6.25 -5.01
C HIS A 169 12.28 -5.15 -4.24
N TRP A 170 11.82 -3.91 -4.42
CA TRP A 170 12.28 -2.80 -3.58
C TRP A 170 11.77 -2.98 -2.14
N VAL A 171 12.70 -2.92 -1.19
CA VAL A 171 12.46 -2.94 0.25
C VAL A 171 13.00 -1.64 0.84
N SER A 172 12.19 -0.96 1.66
CA SER A 172 12.63 0.23 2.38
C SER A 172 12.80 -0.05 3.87
N PRO A 173 13.63 0.73 4.59
CA PRO A 173 13.65 0.71 6.05
C PRO A 173 12.25 0.87 6.64
N ASN A 174 12.03 0.22 7.78
CA ASN A 174 10.76 0.18 8.51
C ASN A 174 9.61 -0.56 7.78
N GLN A 175 9.85 -1.18 6.63
CA GLN A 175 8.88 -2.05 5.98
C GLN A 175 8.60 -3.28 6.84
N THR A 176 7.32 -3.60 7.03
CA THR A 176 6.87 -4.77 7.79
C THR A 176 6.48 -5.91 6.87
N VAL A 177 5.64 -5.62 5.87
CA VAL A 177 5.06 -6.64 4.98
C VAL A 177 4.75 -6.05 3.61
N ARG A 178 4.60 -6.93 2.61
CA ARG A 178 4.08 -6.60 1.29
C ARG A 178 2.83 -7.44 1.02
N ILE A 179 1.73 -6.80 0.63
CA ILE A 179 0.44 -7.45 0.36
C ILE A 179 -0.06 -6.94 -0.99
N ASN A 180 -0.31 -7.86 -1.93
CA ASN A 180 -0.81 -7.55 -3.28
C ASN A 180 -0.04 -6.44 -4.02
N GLY A 181 1.28 -6.38 -3.80
CA GLY A 181 2.16 -5.37 -4.42
C GLY A 181 2.32 -4.08 -3.62
N GLU A 182 1.43 -3.81 -2.67
CA GLU A 182 1.51 -2.66 -1.77
C GLU A 182 2.43 -2.99 -0.58
N ARG A 183 3.28 -2.04 -0.19
CA ARG A 183 4.21 -2.21 0.93
C ARG A 183 3.66 -1.49 2.15
N PHE A 184 3.75 -2.12 3.30
CA PHE A 184 3.32 -1.57 4.58
C PHE A 184 4.53 -1.42 5.50
N GLY A 185 4.48 -0.43 6.38
CA GLY A 185 5.59 -0.17 7.29
C GLY A 185 5.25 0.80 8.41
N TYR A 186 6.18 0.93 9.34
CA TYR A 186 6.10 1.93 10.41
C TYR A 186 6.60 3.27 9.87
N GLU A 187 5.74 4.28 9.87
CA GLU A 187 6.18 5.64 9.58
C GLU A 187 7.21 6.08 10.62
N GLN A 188 8.33 6.65 10.18
CA GLN A 188 9.41 7.08 11.09
C GLN A 188 8.90 8.07 12.15
N VAL A 189 7.97 8.95 11.80
CA VAL A 189 7.33 9.86 12.76
C VAL A 189 6.55 9.13 13.86
N ASP A 190 5.95 7.98 13.55
CA ASP A 190 5.19 7.18 14.50
C ASP A 190 6.12 6.35 15.39
N ILE A 191 7.23 5.83 14.84
CA ILE A 191 8.32 5.23 15.64
C ILE A 191 8.83 6.25 16.67
N ASN A 192 9.13 7.47 16.24
CA ASN A 192 9.63 8.54 17.11
C ASN A 192 8.63 8.95 18.21
N ARG A 193 7.34 8.69 18.00
CA ARG A 193 6.27 8.88 19.00
C ARG A 193 6.13 7.70 19.97
N GLY A 194 6.99 6.69 19.87
CA GLY A 194 6.95 5.50 20.71
C GLY A 194 5.96 4.44 20.26
N TRP A 195 5.55 4.43 18.98
CA TRP A 195 4.55 3.49 18.47
C TRP A 195 4.93 2.03 18.73
N LEU A 196 6.19 1.63 18.54
CA LEU A 196 6.61 0.23 18.72
C LEU A 196 6.35 -0.27 20.14
N LYS A 197 6.67 0.55 21.17
CA LYS A 197 6.38 0.21 22.56
C LYS A 197 4.87 0.08 22.80
N LYS A 198 4.08 1.00 22.25
CA LYS A 198 2.62 0.99 22.37
C LYS A 198 1.99 -0.22 21.66
N TYR A 199 2.47 -0.54 20.47
CA TYR A 199 2.01 -1.67 19.69
C TYR A 199 2.23 -3.00 20.42
N GLU A 200 3.39 -3.20 21.03
CA GLU A 200 3.65 -4.38 21.87
C GLU A 200 2.70 -4.45 23.08
N GLN A 201 2.35 -3.31 23.69
CA GLN A 201 1.37 -3.27 24.78
C GLN A 201 -0.06 -3.59 24.33
N LEU A 202 -0.40 -3.26 23.08
CA LEU A 202 -1.73 -3.51 22.50
C LEU A 202 -1.88 -4.95 22.00
N LYS A 203 -0.77 -5.65 21.75
CA LYS A 203 -0.78 -7.05 21.34
C LYS A 203 -1.15 -7.93 22.52
N GLN A 204 -2.36 -8.47 22.47
CA GLN A 204 -2.75 -9.52 23.40
C GLN A 204 -2.30 -10.89 22.87
N PRO A 205 -1.78 -11.78 23.74
CA PRO A 205 -1.56 -13.16 23.36
C PRO A 205 -2.90 -13.79 22.97
N ARG A 206 -2.93 -14.52 21.85
CA ARG A 206 -4.09 -15.38 21.54
C ARG A 206 -4.15 -16.46 22.63
N VAL A 207 -5.19 -16.40 23.45
CA VAL A 207 -5.55 -17.43 24.44
C VAL A 207 -6.24 -18.59 23.73
#